data_AF-A0A835VHK0-F1
#
_entry.id   AF-A0A835VHK0-F1
#
_cell.length_a   1.000
_cell.length_b   1.000
_cell.length_c   1.000
_cell.angle_alpha   90.00
_cell.angle_beta   90.00
_cell.angle_gamma   90.00
#
_symmetry.space_group_name_H-M   'P 1'
#
loop_
_entity.id
_entity.type
_entity.pdbx_description
1 polymer ?
#
loop_
_entity_poly.entity_id
_entity_poly.type
_entity_poly.pdbx_seq_one_letter_code
_entity_poly.pdbx_strand_id
1 'polypeptide(L)'
;MYLTSLLRGKRLMIFAARFGITDTEIRNYGYNCLTTEILEGFNVQRTNGFADTVRRYGFLSLSIKQYYCEMFSTINASNCCVCPTFSAFVKRCQDLEKITVSDVFSLQLMQAPLVTEEIASEVIDLYPTLLSLARAYSLLEGNVRAQEQMLKDQCKLISSGASKNIFKLVWGS
;
A
#
# COMPACT_ATOMS: atom_id res chain seq x y z
N MET A 1 -1.93 18.91 -13.48
CA MET A 1 -2.71 19.68 -12.50
C MET A 1 -4.20 19.69 -12.86
N TYR A 2 -4.85 18.55 -13.16
CA TYR A 2 -6.16 18.58 -13.87
C TYR A 2 -7.25 17.60 -13.42
N LEU A 3 -6.95 16.52 -12.68
CA LEU A 3 -7.99 15.79 -11.93
C LEU A 3 -8.22 16.37 -10.52
N THR A 4 -7.23 17.10 -10.00
CA THR A 4 -7.29 17.74 -8.68
C THR A 4 -8.25 18.92 -8.64
N SER A 5 -8.45 19.64 -9.75
CA SER A 5 -9.39 20.77 -9.81
C SER A 5 -10.85 20.31 -9.75
N LEU A 6 -11.21 19.21 -10.42
CA LEU A 6 -12.55 18.61 -10.33
C LEU A 6 -12.81 17.95 -8.96
N LEU A 7 -11.74 17.46 -8.31
CA LEU A 7 -11.79 16.75 -7.03
C LEU A 7 -11.34 17.62 -5.83
N ARG A 8 -11.25 18.95 -5.95
CA ARG A 8 -10.81 19.88 -4.88
C ARG A 8 -9.53 19.44 -4.15
N GLY A 9 -8.52 19.00 -4.89
CA GLY A 9 -7.23 18.57 -4.35
C GLY A 9 -7.21 17.15 -3.79
N LYS A 10 -8.31 16.38 -3.88
CA LYS A 10 -8.34 14.99 -3.41
C LYS A 10 -7.85 14.00 -4.47
N ARG A 11 -7.23 12.90 -3.99
CA ARG A 11 -6.94 11.71 -4.81
C ARG A 11 -8.29 11.05 -5.17
N LEU A 12 -8.38 10.44 -6.35
CA LEU A 12 -9.50 9.70 -6.99
C LEU A 12 -10.85 9.57 -6.21
N MET A 13 -12.01 9.68 -6.88
CA MET A 13 -13.32 9.45 -6.24
C MET A 13 -13.60 7.95 -6.06
N ILE A 14 -13.99 7.53 -4.84
CA ILE A 14 -14.40 6.16 -4.52
C ILE A 14 -15.88 6.18 -4.09
N PHE A 15 -16.70 5.29 -4.63
CA PHE A 15 -18.09 5.11 -4.21
C PHE A 15 -18.17 3.99 -3.18
N ALA A 16 -18.64 4.31 -1.97
CA ALA A 16 -18.85 3.35 -0.89
C ALA A 16 -20.34 3.05 -0.78
N ALA A 17 -20.73 1.84 -1.20
CA ALA A 17 -22.12 1.38 -1.14
C ALA A 17 -22.40 0.61 0.15
N ARG A 18 -23.48 0.97 0.83
CA ARG A 18 -23.95 0.27 2.02
C ARG A 18 -24.85 -0.90 1.60
N PHE A 19 -24.35 -2.12 1.65
CA PHE A 19 -25.15 -3.32 1.38
C PHE A 19 -25.17 -4.25 2.60
N GLY A 20 -26.36 -4.50 3.15
CA GLY A 20 -26.63 -5.65 4.04
C GLY A 20 -25.76 -5.76 5.30
N ILE A 21 -25.50 -4.64 5.99
CA ILE A 21 -24.56 -4.56 7.11
C ILE A 21 -25.28 -4.75 8.45
N THR A 22 -24.85 -5.70 9.28
CA THR A 22 -25.31 -5.90 10.68
C THR A 22 -24.76 -4.82 11.62
N ASP A 23 -25.37 -4.58 12.78
CA ASP A 23 -25.04 -3.43 13.66
C ASP A 23 -23.55 -3.31 14.05
N THR A 24 -22.82 -4.42 14.18
CA THR A 24 -21.38 -4.41 14.49
C THR A 24 -20.53 -3.98 13.29
N GLU A 25 -20.95 -4.34 12.08
CA GLU A 25 -20.26 -3.98 10.84
C GLU A 25 -20.51 -2.52 10.45
N ILE A 26 -21.60 -1.88 10.93
CA ILE A 26 -21.90 -0.46 10.70
C ILE A 26 -20.80 0.44 11.27
N ARG A 27 -20.31 0.13 12.48
CA ARG A 27 -19.26 0.92 13.14
C ARG A 27 -17.94 0.82 12.38
N ASN A 28 -17.59 -0.38 11.93
CA ASN A 28 -16.37 -0.62 11.16
C ASN A 28 -16.45 0.01 9.76
N TYR A 29 -17.61 -0.05 9.11
CA TYR A 29 -17.86 0.61 7.82
C TYR A 29 -17.70 2.13 7.92
N GLY A 30 -18.27 2.74 8.97
CA GLY A 30 -18.14 4.17 9.23
C GLY A 30 -16.69 4.60 9.45
N TYR A 31 -15.96 3.85 10.29
CA TYR A 31 -14.54 4.09 10.57
C TYR A 31 -13.68 3.98 9.30
N ASN A 32 -13.82 2.92 8.52
CA ASN A 32 -13.04 2.72 7.29
C ASN A 32 -13.29 3.83 6.27
N CYS A 33 -14.55 4.24 6.07
CA CYS A 33 -14.88 5.35 5.18
C CYS A 33 -14.23 6.67 5.63
N LEU A 34 -14.15 6.93 6.94
CA LEU A 34 -13.51 8.13 7.48
C LEU A 34 -12.00 8.09 7.32
N THR A 35 -11.36 6.95 7.57
CA THR A 35 -9.91 6.76 7.36
C THR A 35 -9.54 7.00 5.90
N THR A 36 -10.28 6.40 4.95
CA THR A 36 -10.04 6.59 3.51
C THR A 36 -10.28 8.05 3.07
N GLU A 37 -11.25 8.74 3.67
CA GLU A 37 -11.57 10.13 3.32
C GLU A 37 -10.59 11.17 3.90
N ILE A 38 -10.16 10.97 5.16
CA ILE A 38 -9.39 11.95 5.94
C ILE A 38 -7.90 11.63 5.88
N LEU A 39 -7.52 10.38 6.18
CA LEU A 39 -6.13 9.95 6.29
C LEU A 39 -5.52 9.69 4.91
N GLU A 40 -6.24 8.98 4.04
CA GLU A 40 -5.76 8.64 2.70
C GLU A 40 -6.08 9.70 1.63
N GLY A 41 -7.00 10.63 1.95
CA GLY A 41 -7.33 11.79 1.12
C GLY A 41 -8.19 11.49 -0.11
N PHE A 42 -8.92 10.37 -0.12
CA PHE A 42 -9.87 10.04 -1.18
C PHE A 42 -11.17 10.84 -1.05
N ASN A 43 -11.85 11.05 -2.18
CA ASN A 43 -13.22 11.58 -2.17
C ASN A 43 -14.22 10.42 -2.08
N VAL A 44 -14.69 10.14 -0.86
CA VAL A 44 -15.62 9.04 -0.59
C VAL A 44 -17.07 9.50 -0.76
N GLN A 45 -17.76 8.93 -1.74
CA GLN A 45 -19.17 9.17 -2.02
C GLN A 45 -20.02 8.02 -1.48
N ARG A 46 -20.80 8.28 -0.44
CA ARG A 46 -21.69 7.30 0.19
C ARG A 46 -22.98 7.16 -0.62
N THR A 47 -23.36 5.93 -0.97
CA THR A 47 -24.56 5.64 -1.76
C THR A 47 -25.52 4.70 -1.02
N ASN A 48 -26.81 4.83 -1.32
CA ASN A 48 -27.87 4.07 -0.65
C ASN A 48 -28.15 2.70 -1.29
N GLY A 49 -27.41 2.33 -2.33
CA GLY A 49 -27.57 1.07 -3.06
C GLY A 49 -27.14 1.19 -4.52
N PHE A 50 -27.30 0.09 -5.26
CA PHE A 50 -26.80 -0.05 -6.63
C PHE A 50 -27.33 1.02 -7.57
N ALA A 51 -28.65 1.27 -7.54
CA ALA A 51 -29.28 2.25 -8.42
C ALA A 51 -28.77 3.69 -8.19
N ASP A 52 -28.52 4.07 -6.94
CA ASP A 52 -27.91 5.37 -6.60
C ASP A 52 -26.46 5.44 -7.11
N THR A 53 -25.68 4.37 -6.91
CA THR A 53 -24.30 4.28 -7.43
C THR A 53 -24.24 4.44 -8.95
N VAL A 54 -25.05 3.70 -9.70
CA VAL A 54 -25.09 3.77 -11.18
C VAL A 54 -25.50 5.17 -11.63
N ARG A 55 -26.51 5.78 -10.98
CA ARG A 55 -26.94 7.14 -11.30
C ARG A 55 -25.81 8.15 -11.12
N ARG A 56 -25.04 8.06 -10.03
CA ARG A 56 -23.90 8.94 -9.78
C ARG A 56 -22.76 8.74 -10.78
N TYR A 57 -22.48 7.52 -11.20
CA TYR A 57 -21.53 7.27 -12.29
C TYR A 57 -21.98 7.92 -13.60
N GLY A 58 -23.28 7.88 -13.91
CA GLY A 58 -23.86 8.57 -15.06
C GLY A 58 -23.59 10.07 -15.03
N PHE A 59 -23.92 10.73 -13.90
CA PHE A 59 -23.66 12.16 -13.73
C PHE A 59 -22.16 12.50 -13.80
N LEU A 60 -21.32 11.74 -13.11
CA LEU A 60 -19.86 11.96 -13.11
C LEU A 60 -19.29 11.86 -14.53
N SER A 61 -19.71 10.87 -15.30
CA SER A 61 -19.26 10.66 -16.68
C SER A 61 -19.66 11.84 -17.59
N LEU A 62 -20.89 12.33 -17.43
CA LEU A 62 -21.37 13.51 -18.17
C LEU A 62 -20.58 14.77 -17.81
N SER A 63 -20.35 15.01 -16.51
CA SER A 63 -19.57 16.17 -16.05
C SER A 63 -18.11 16.12 -16.52
N ILE A 64 -17.47 14.95 -16.51
CA ILE A 64 -16.11 14.78 -17.06
C ILE A 64 -16.10 15.09 -18.56
N LYS A 65 -17.07 14.54 -19.31
CA LYS A 65 -17.18 14.81 -20.76
C LYS A 65 -17.32 16.31 -21.03
N GLN A 66 -18.25 16.97 -20.34
CA GLN A 66 -18.47 18.42 -20.48
C GLN A 66 -17.20 19.22 -20.16
N TYR A 67 -16.55 18.94 -19.02
CA TYR A 67 -15.33 19.61 -18.60
C TYR A 67 -14.23 19.56 -19.67
N TYR A 68 -13.94 18.36 -20.20
CA TYR A 68 -12.90 18.22 -21.21
C TYR A 68 -13.31 18.85 -22.55
N CYS A 69 -14.58 18.74 -22.97
CA CYS A 69 -15.08 19.41 -24.18
C CYS A 69 -14.89 20.94 -24.12
N GLU A 70 -15.20 21.56 -22.99
CA GLU A 70 -15.02 23.01 -22.76
C GLU A 70 -13.54 23.40 -22.66
N MET A 71 -12.73 22.58 -22.00
CA MET A 71 -11.30 22.83 -21.80
C MET A 71 -10.51 22.77 -23.11
N PHE A 72 -10.79 21.78 -23.98
CA PHE A 72 -10.15 21.67 -25.31
C PHE A 72 -10.55 22.78 -26.27
N SER A 73 -11.70 23.42 -26.05
CA SER A 73 -12.13 24.57 -26.83
C SER A 73 -11.40 25.87 -26.44
N THR A 74 -10.77 25.89 -25.24
CA THR A 74 -10.22 27.11 -24.63
C THR A 74 -8.69 27.12 -24.58
N ILE A 75 -8.03 25.97 -24.50
CA ILE A 75 -6.58 25.84 -24.29
C ILE A 75 -5.92 25.29 -25.56
N ASN A 76 -4.96 26.02 -26.14
CA ASN A 76 -4.09 25.49 -27.19
C ASN A 76 -3.48 24.16 -26.73
N ALA A 77 -3.68 23.11 -27.52
CA ALA A 77 -3.38 21.70 -27.18
C ALA A 77 -1.94 21.42 -26.69
N SER A 78 -1.01 22.36 -26.86
CA SER A 78 0.40 22.26 -26.49
C SER A 78 0.69 22.34 -24.98
N ASN A 79 -0.23 22.86 -24.15
CA ASN A 79 0.00 23.04 -22.70
C ASN A 79 -0.73 22.01 -21.81
N CYS A 80 -1.41 21.03 -22.39
CA CYS A 80 -2.13 20.03 -21.61
C CYS A 80 -1.17 18.92 -21.15
N CYS A 81 -0.97 18.75 -19.85
CA CYS A 81 -0.29 17.56 -19.31
C CYS A 81 -1.07 16.31 -19.76
N VAL A 82 -0.45 15.51 -20.62
CA VAL A 82 -1.05 14.33 -21.24
C VAL A 82 -1.34 13.29 -20.16
N CYS A 83 -2.60 12.90 -20.00
CA CYS A 83 -2.95 11.75 -19.17
C CYS A 83 -2.24 10.51 -19.73
N PRO A 84 -1.74 9.58 -18.90
CA PRO A 84 -1.15 8.35 -19.41
C PRO A 84 -2.17 7.62 -20.29
N THR A 85 -1.68 6.93 -21.32
CA THR A 85 -2.57 6.06 -22.12
C THR A 85 -3.16 4.98 -21.22
N PHE A 86 -4.34 4.46 -21.60
CA PHE A 86 -4.97 3.37 -20.86
C PHE A 86 -4.02 2.17 -20.69
N SER A 87 -3.26 1.82 -21.73
CA SER A 87 -2.27 0.75 -21.66
C SER A 87 -1.13 1.04 -20.69
N ALA A 88 -0.62 2.27 -20.63
CA ALA A 88 0.42 2.65 -19.67
C ALA A 88 -0.10 2.63 -18.23
N PHE A 89 -1.36 3.03 -18.02
CA PHE A 89 -2.03 2.92 -16.71
C PHE A 89 -2.18 1.46 -16.28
N VAL A 90 -2.72 0.59 -17.15
CA VAL A 90 -2.89 -0.84 -16.84
C VAL A 90 -1.54 -1.50 -16.54
N LYS A 91 -0.52 -1.23 -17.35
CA LYS A 91 0.83 -1.74 -17.10
C LYS A 91 1.35 -1.33 -15.73
N ARG A 92 1.13 -0.07 -15.32
CA ARG A 92 1.51 0.42 -14.00
C ARG A 92 0.76 -0.31 -12.88
N CYS A 93 -0.53 -0.60 -13.03
CA CYS A 93 -1.28 -1.39 -12.05
C CYS A 93 -0.70 -2.81 -11.92
N GLN A 94 -0.40 -3.46 -13.05
CA GLN A 94 0.23 -4.78 -13.05
C GLN A 94 1.63 -4.76 -12.42
N ASP A 95 2.41 -3.71 -12.67
CA ASP A 95 3.73 -3.55 -12.05
C ASP A 95 3.63 -3.39 -10.52
N LEU A 96 2.56 -2.78 -10.00
CA LEU A 96 2.30 -2.65 -8.56
C LEU A 96 1.78 -3.95 -7.92
N GLU A 97 1.16 -4.84 -8.68
CA GLU A 97 0.71 -6.16 -8.20
C GLU A 97 1.86 -7.18 -8.13
N LYS A 98 3.04 -6.86 -8.68
CA LYS A 98 4.20 -7.74 -8.61
C LYS A 98 4.73 -7.80 -7.20
N ILE A 99 4.70 -9.01 -6.63
CA ILE A 99 5.30 -9.31 -5.33
C ILE A 99 6.72 -9.84 -5.59
N THR A 100 7.71 -9.22 -4.96
CA THR A 100 9.10 -9.66 -5.01
C THR A 100 9.40 -10.67 -3.91
N VAL A 101 10.51 -11.41 -4.04
CA VAL A 101 10.99 -12.32 -2.98
C VAL A 101 11.24 -11.55 -1.67
N SER A 102 11.69 -10.30 -1.77
CA SER A 102 11.90 -9.40 -0.64
C SER A 102 10.59 -9.07 0.07
N ASP A 103 9.51 -8.82 -0.68
CA ASP A 103 8.20 -8.53 -0.09
C ASP A 103 7.65 -9.74 0.69
N VAL A 104 7.77 -10.94 0.10
CA VAL A 104 7.39 -12.18 0.78
C VAL A 104 8.24 -12.38 2.05
N PHE A 105 9.55 -12.15 1.95
CA PHE A 105 10.44 -12.32 3.09
C PHE A 105 10.17 -11.31 4.21
N SER A 106 9.87 -10.05 3.88
CA SER A 106 9.44 -9.02 4.84
C SER A 106 8.18 -9.45 5.60
N LEU A 107 7.17 -9.95 4.88
CA LEU A 107 5.94 -10.47 5.49
C LEU A 107 6.20 -11.67 6.42
N GLN A 108 7.15 -12.54 6.06
CA GLN A 108 7.57 -13.66 6.89
C GLN A 108 8.28 -13.19 8.17
N LEU A 109 9.16 -12.21 8.07
CA LEU A 109 9.86 -11.62 9.23
C LEU A 109 8.87 -11.03 10.24
N MET A 110 7.83 -10.33 9.76
CA MET A 110 6.78 -9.75 10.61
C MET A 110 5.92 -10.80 11.34
N GLN A 111 6.03 -12.09 10.99
CA GLN A 111 5.39 -13.16 11.77
C GLN A 111 6.18 -13.52 13.04
N ALA A 112 7.45 -13.09 13.16
CA ALA A 112 8.23 -13.27 14.37
C ALA A 112 7.82 -12.24 15.45
N PRO A 113 7.69 -12.65 16.72
CA PRO A 113 7.36 -11.71 17.79
C PRO A 113 8.39 -10.57 17.88
N LEU A 114 7.90 -9.35 18.16
CA LEU A 114 8.71 -8.13 18.27
C LEU A 114 9.33 -7.64 16.95
N VAL A 115 8.91 -8.19 15.80
CA VAL A 115 9.31 -7.67 14.48
C VAL A 115 8.18 -6.82 13.92
N THR A 116 8.41 -5.51 13.87
CA THR A 116 7.51 -4.54 13.23
C THR A 116 7.86 -4.38 11.75
N GLU A 117 7.04 -3.64 11.00
CA GLU A 117 7.31 -3.32 9.60
C GLU A 117 8.66 -2.58 9.44
N GLU A 118 8.96 -1.65 10.34
CA GLU A 118 10.23 -0.90 10.32
C GLU A 118 11.42 -1.83 10.55
N ILE A 119 11.32 -2.76 11.51
CA ILE A 119 12.39 -3.75 11.76
C ILE A 119 12.56 -4.68 10.55
N ALA A 120 11.46 -5.14 9.95
CA ALA A 120 11.52 -6.00 8.77
C ALA A 120 12.19 -5.27 7.60
N SER A 121 11.87 -3.99 7.38
CA SER A 121 12.53 -3.15 6.37
C SER A 121 14.04 -3.07 6.58
N GLU A 122 14.51 -2.80 7.81
CA GLU A 122 15.94 -2.73 8.13
C GLU A 122 16.67 -4.07 7.87
N VAL A 123 16.02 -5.20 8.17
CA VAL A 123 16.58 -6.53 7.91
C VAL A 123 16.66 -6.81 6.41
N ILE A 124 15.64 -6.41 5.65
CA ILE A 124 15.60 -6.55 4.19
C ILE A 124 16.70 -5.71 3.53
N ASP A 125 16.94 -4.49 3.99
CA ASP A 125 18.00 -3.62 3.46
C ASP A 125 19.40 -4.24 3.63
N LEU A 126 19.61 -4.96 4.74
CA LEU A 126 20.85 -5.72 4.98
C LEU A 126 20.90 -7.05 4.23
N TYR A 127 19.77 -7.77 4.20
CA TYR A 127 19.64 -9.12 3.68
C TYR A 127 18.35 -9.26 2.87
N PRO A 128 18.38 -8.93 1.55
CA PRO A 128 17.16 -8.84 0.74
C PRO A 128 16.39 -10.16 0.57
N THR A 129 17.02 -11.29 0.94
CA THR A 129 16.42 -12.62 0.83
C THR A 129 16.72 -13.48 2.06
N LEU A 130 15.86 -14.46 2.31
CA LEU A 130 16.09 -15.49 3.31
C LEU A 130 17.45 -16.19 3.13
N LEU A 131 17.83 -16.45 1.87
CA LEU A 131 19.10 -17.10 1.54
C LEU A 131 20.31 -16.22 1.93
N SER A 132 20.25 -14.91 1.69
CA SER A 132 21.32 -14.00 2.12
C SER A 132 21.46 -13.94 3.64
N LEU A 133 20.33 -13.96 4.37
CA LEU A 133 20.36 -13.97 5.83
C LEU A 133 20.90 -15.29 6.39
N ALA A 134 20.44 -16.42 5.83
CA ALA A 134 20.92 -17.75 6.22
C ALA A 134 22.44 -17.92 5.99
N ARG A 135 22.95 -17.39 4.86
CA ARG A 135 24.40 -17.37 4.60
C ARG A 135 25.15 -16.56 5.65
N ALA A 136 24.63 -15.40 6.06
CA ALA A 136 25.24 -14.61 7.11
C ALA A 136 25.28 -15.36 8.45
N TYR A 137 24.21 -16.07 8.81
CA TYR A 137 24.22 -16.92 10.01
C TYR A 137 25.20 -18.09 9.91
N SER A 138 25.33 -18.72 8.74
CA SER A 138 26.30 -19.81 8.53
C SER A 138 27.75 -19.36 8.74
N LEU A 139 28.11 -18.11 8.43
CA LEU A 139 29.45 -17.58 8.72
C LEU A 139 29.78 -17.49 10.22
N LEU A 140 28.76 -17.52 11.07
CA LEU A 140 28.86 -17.47 12.54
C LEU A 140 28.54 -18.84 13.17
N GLU A 141 28.49 -19.91 12.37
CA GLU A 141 28.15 -21.24 12.84
C GLU A 141 29.10 -21.71 13.96
N GLY A 142 28.51 -22.37 14.96
CA GLY A 142 29.21 -22.75 16.19
C GLY A 142 29.19 -21.69 17.29
N ASN A 143 28.83 -20.43 17.00
CA ASN A 143 28.63 -19.38 18.00
C ASN A 143 27.19 -18.86 18.01
N VAL A 144 26.30 -19.61 18.68
CA VAL A 144 24.88 -19.27 18.79
C VAL A 144 24.65 -17.88 19.38
N ARG A 145 25.47 -17.44 20.35
CA ARG A 145 25.32 -16.10 20.93
C ARG A 145 25.59 -15.00 19.92
N ALA A 146 26.61 -15.18 19.05
CA ALA A 146 26.90 -14.24 17.98
C ALA A 146 25.78 -14.24 16.92
N GLN A 147 25.25 -15.42 16.55
CA GLN A 147 24.12 -15.51 15.62
C GLN A 147 22.87 -14.81 16.18
N GLU A 148 22.53 -15.01 17.46
CA GLU A 148 21.37 -14.36 18.09
C GLU A 148 21.49 -12.83 18.15
N GLN A 149 22.71 -12.27 18.24
CA GLN A 149 22.94 -10.81 18.34
C GLN A 149 23.28 -10.14 16.99
N MET A 150 23.57 -10.91 15.94
CA MET A 150 24.10 -10.43 14.66
C MET A 150 23.33 -9.23 14.09
N LEU A 151 21.99 -9.27 14.07
CA LEU A 151 21.18 -8.20 13.46
C LEU A 151 21.17 -6.93 14.31
N LYS A 152 21.10 -7.08 15.64
CA LYS A 152 21.16 -5.97 16.59
C LYS A 152 22.51 -5.24 16.53
N ASP A 153 23.60 -5.99 16.36
CA ASP A 153 24.94 -5.40 16.28
C ASP A 153 25.15 -4.61 14.98
N GLN A 154 24.40 -4.96 13.91
CA GLN A 154 24.44 -4.26 12.62
C GLN A 154 23.47 -3.07 12.56
N CYS A 155 22.29 -3.16 13.17
CA CYS A 155 21.32 -2.07 13.20
C CYS A 155 20.77 -1.85 14.61
N LYS A 156 21.00 -0.64 15.14
CA LYS A 156 20.58 -0.23 16.49
C LYS A 156 19.07 -0.22 16.70
N LEU A 157 18.30 -0.14 15.61
CA LEU A 157 16.83 -0.18 15.65
C LEU A 157 16.32 -1.59 15.96
N ILE A 158 17.09 -2.62 15.60
CA ILE A 158 16.76 -4.02 15.85
C ILE A 158 17.06 -4.33 17.31
N SER A 159 16.02 -4.61 18.10
CA SER A 159 16.19 -5.01 19.50
C SER A 159 16.85 -6.38 19.61
N SER A 160 17.51 -6.64 20.75
CA SER A 160 18.06 -7.97 21.04
C SER A 160 16.99 -9.07 21.00
N GLY A 161 15.74 -8.76 21.37
CA GLY A 161 14.62 -9.70 21.31
C GLY A 161 14.24 -10.03 19.88
N ALA A 162 14.10 -9.00 19.03
CA ALA A 162 13.81 -9.15 17.61
C ALA A 162 14.91 -9.96 16.89
N SER A 163 16.18 -9.60 17.09
CA SER A 163 17.33 -10.32 16.50
C SER A 163 17.32 -11.81 16.85
N LYS A 164 17.08 -12.15 18.12
CA LYS A 164 16.98 -13.54 18.58
C LYS A 164 15.76 -14.28 18.00
N ASN A 165 14.62 -13.61 17.90
CA ASN A 165 13.41 -14.21 17.35
C ASN A 165 13.53 -14.47 15.85
N ILE A 166 14.18 -13.57 15.10
CA ILE A 166 14.48 -13.76 13.68
C ILE A 166 15.47 -14.93 13.50
N PHE A 167 16.53 -15.00 14.32
CA PHE A 167 17.44 -16.14 14.31
C PHE A 167 16.69 -17.47 14.50
N LYS A 168 15.79 -17.55 15.48
CA LYS A 168 14.96 -18.75 15.71
C LYS A 168 14.04 -19.08 14.54
N LEU A 169 13.44 -18.07 13.91
CA LEU A 169 12.58 -18.26 12.75
C LEU A 169 13.35 -18.86 11.55
N VAL A 170 14.59 -18.40 11.34
CA VAL A 170 15.34 -18.66 10.10
C VAL A 170 16.36 -19.79 10.23
N TRP A 171 16.98 -19.96 11.40
CA TRP A 171 18.14 -20.84 11.60
C TRP A 171 18.04 -21.70 12.86
N GLY A 172 17.34 -21.24 13.90
CA GLY A 172 17.25 -21.94 15.19
C GLY A 172 16.29 -23.13 15.14
N SER A 173 16.81 -24.30 14.77
CA SER A 173 16.20 -25.61 15.04
C SER A 173 16.50 -26.08 16.46
#